data_AF-A0A3M1HQX1-F1
#
_entry.id   AF-A0A3M1HQX1-F1
#
_cell.length_a   1.000
_cell.length_b   1.000
_cell.length_c   1.000
_cell.angle_alpha   90.00
_cell.angle_beta   90.00
_cell.angle_gamma   90.00
#
_symmetry.space_group_name_H-M   'P 1'
#
loop_
_entity.id
_entity.type
_entity.pdbx_description
1 polymer ?
#
loop_
_entity_poly.entity_id
_entity_poly.type
_entity_poly.pdbx_seq_one_letter_code
_entity_poly.pdbx_strand_id
1 'polypeptide(L)' 'MERAVWSFDLKSLAKIGEGKVRELYAVDEKRMLIATTDRISAYDVVLPTPIPGKGRVLTALSRFWFRRFAEIV' A
#
# COMPACT_ATOMS: atom_id res chain seq x y z
N MET A 1 -3.45 -21.09 4.43
CA MET A 1 -3.46 -20.02 3.41
C MET A 1 -3.21 -18.69 4.11
N GLU A 2 -2.48 -17.77 3.48
CA GLU A 2 -2.21 -16.45 4.06
C GLU A 2 -3.49 -15.62 4.11
N ARG A 3 -3.71 -14.88 5.20
CA ARG A 3 -4.92 -14.04 5.38
C ARG A 3 -4.74 -12.74 4.63
N ALA A 4 -5.72 -12.36 3.82
CA ALA A 4 -5.69 -11.10 3.08
C ALA A 4 -5.77 -9.88 4.01
N VAL A 5 -5.02 -8.83 3.68
CA VAL A 5 -5.04 -7.54 4.36
C VAL A 5 -5.98 -6.57 3.67
N TRP A 6 -7.08 -6.22 4.32
CA TRP A 6 -8.09 -5.29 3.79
C TRP A 6 -7.77 -3.81 4.05
N SER A 7 -7.27 -3.55 5.26
CA SER A 7 -6.94 -2.23 5.79
C SER A 7 -5.95 -2.42 6.94
N PHE A 8 -5.20 -1.38 7.28
CA PHE A 8 -4.27 -1.35 8.39
C PHE A 8 -4.83 -0.48 9.52
N ASP A 9 -4.83 -1.03 10.74
CA ASP A 9 -5.19 -0.28 11.95
C ASP A 9 -3.93 0.11 12.73
N LEU A 10 -3.23 1.13 12.26
CA LEU A 10 -1.98 1.60 12.87
C LEU A 10 -2.28 2.69 13.90
N LYS A 11 -2.46 2.29 15.17
CA LYS A 11 -2.78 3.23 16.26
C LYS A 11 -1.70 4.30 16.52
N SER A 12 -0.46 4.03 16.15
CA SER A 12 0.67 4.93 16.38
C SER A 12 0.83 6.01 15.31
N LEU A 13 0.13 5.92 14.17
CA LEU A 13 0.27 6.87 13.06
C LEU A 13 -1.09 7.42 12.65
N ALA A 14 -1.17 8.74 12.42
CA ALA A 14 -2.39 9.37 11.93
C ALA A 14 -2.64 8.99 10.47
N LYS A 15 -3.82 8.42 10.16
CA LYS A 15 -4.25 8.16 8.80
C LYS A 15 -4.59 9.49 8.12
N ILE A 16 -3.90 9.81 7.04
CA ILE A 16 -4.06 11.08 6.30
C ILE A 16 -4.71 10.91 4.93
N GLY A 17 -4.86 9.67 4.46
CA GLY A 17 -5.56 9.40 3.20
C GLY A 17 -5.82 7.93 2.97
N GLU A 18 -6.83 7.65 2.15
CA GLU A 18 -7.17 6.31 1.69
C GLU A 18 -7.53 6.36 0.20
N GLY A 19 -6.81 5.57 -0.59
CA GLY A 19 -7.17 5.26 -1.96
C GLY A 19 -7.75 3.86 -2.07
N LYS A 20 -8.12 3.47 -3.29
CA LYS A 20 -8.72 2.15 -3.60
C LYS A 20 -7.93 0.96 -3.03
N VAL A 21 -6.61 1.04 -3.07
CA VAL A 21 -5.71 -0.09 -2.70
C VAL A 21 -4.56 0.29 -1.76
N ARG A 22 -4.40 1.57 -1.41
CA ARG A 22 -3.33 2.07 -0.55
C ARG A 22 -3.89 3.00 0.51
N GLU A 23 -3.28 2.96 1.69
CA GLU A 23 -3.56 3.86 2.81
C GLU A 23 -2.30 4.68 3.11
N LEU A 24 -2.50 5.94 3.48
CA LEU A 24 -1.44 6.91 3.73
C LEU A 24 -1.49 7.31 5.20
N TYR A 25 -0.34 7.27 5.86
CA TYR A 25 -0.20 7.67 7.26
C TYR A 25 0.91 8.71 7.41
N ALA A 26 0.68 9.74 8.22
CA ALA A 26 1.72 10.70 8.58
C ALA A 26 2.72 10.05 9.54
N VAL A 27 4.02 10.22 9.24
CA VAL A 27 5.10 9.83 10.15
C VAL A 27 5.64 11.06 10.88
N ASP A 28 5.89 12.14 10.13
CA ASP A 28 6.20 13.47 10.63
C ASP A 28 5.92 14.52 9.53
N GLU A 29 6.36 15.77 9.72
CA GLU A 29 6.16 16.88 8.77
C GLU A 29 6.74 16.64 7.38
N LYS A 30 7.73 15.74 7.23
CA LYS A 30 8.46 15.51 5.97
C LYS A 30 8.29 14.09 5.43
N ARG A 31 7.73 13.17 6.21
CA ARG A 31 7.67 11.74 5.89
C ARG A 31 6.28 11.19 6.06
N MET A 32 5.94 10.27 5.16
CA MET A 32 4.70 9.52 5.19
C MET A 32 4.96 8.02 4.97
N LEU A 33 4.08 7.20 5.53
CA LEU A 33 4.01 5.77 5.25
C LEU A 33 2.95 5.52 4.19
N ILE A 34 3.32 4.77 3.16
CA ILE A 34 2.41 4.26 2.13
C ILE A 34 2.19 2.76 2.39
N ALA A 35 1.03 2.39 2.91
CA ALA A 35 0.68 1.00 3.20
C ALA A 35 -0.15 0.42 2.04
N THR A 36 0.29 -0.69 1.45
CA THR A 36 -0.41 -1.32 0.32
C THR A 36 -1.22 -2.53 0.79
N THR A 37 -2.54 -2.47 0.57
CA THR A 37 -3.48 -3.54 0.95
C THR A 37 -3.53 -4.66 -0.11
N ASP A 38 -4.20 -5.75 0.21
CA ASP A 38 -4.52 -6.84 -0.71
C ASP A 38 -5.78 -6.57 -1.55
N ARG A 39 -6.47 -5.43 -1.33
CA ARG A 39 -7.59 -4.97 -2.16
C ARG A 39 -7.14 -4.74 -3.60
N ILE A 40 -8.01 -5.07 -4.55
CA ILE A 40 -7.82 -4.83 -5.98
C ILE A 40 -9.04 -4.10 -6.54
N SER A 41 -8.83 -3.27 -7.55
CA SER A 41 -9.91 -2.57 -8.26
C SER A 41 -9.87 -2.85 -9.75
N ALA A 42 -11.05 -2.98 -10.36
CA ALA A 42 -11.25 -3.07 -11.80
C ALA A 42 -12.55 -2.36 -12.16
N TYR A 43 -12.64 -1.79 -13.38
CA TYR A 43 -13.81 -1.02 -13.83
C TYR A 43 -14.24 0.06 -12.83
N ASP A 44 -13.25 0.80 -12.31
CA ASP A 44 -13.41 1.86 -11.31
C ASP A 44 -13.95 1.41 -9.93
N VAL A 45 -14.21 0.13 -9.70
CA VAL A 45 -14.76 -0.41 -8.44
C VAL A 45 -13.73 -1.25 -7.69
N VAL A 46 -13.72 -1.18 -6.35
CA VAL A 46 -12.95 -2.08 -5.49
C VAL A 46 -13.69 -3.42 -5.39
N LEU A 47 -13.01 -4.52 -5.73
CA LEU A 47 -13.62 -5.85 -5.76
C LEU A 47 -13.85 -6.40 -4.35
N PRO A 48 -14.91 -7.23 -4.14
CA PRO A 48 -15.24 -7.81 -2.84
C PRO A 48 -14.33 -8.98 -2.44
N THR A 49 -13.42 -9.41 -3.33
CA THR A 49 -12.45 -10.48 -3.05
C THR A 49 -11.04 -9.93 -3.21
N PRO A 50 -10.22 -9.94 -2.14
CA PRO A 50 -8.85 -9.47 -2.19
C PRO A 50 -7.92 -10.59 -2.72
N ILE A 51 -6.68 -10.23 -3.04
CA ILE A 51 -5.66 -11.20 -3.43
C ILE A 51 -4.62 -11.29 -2.30
N PRO A 52 -4.66 -12.33 -1.44
CA PRO A 52 -3.72 -12.48 -0.33
C PRO A 52 -2.26 -12.33 -0.78
N GLY A 53 -1.50 -11.47 -0.09
CA GLY A 53 -0.08 -11.26 -0.36
C GLY A 53 0.24 -10.30 -1.52
N LYS A 54 -0.76 -9.81 -2.26
CA LYS A 54 -0.56 -8.83 -3.34
C LYS A 54 0.13 -7.57 -2.84
N GLY A 55 -0.29 -7.03 -1.68
CA GLY A 55 0.30 -5.84 -1.10
C GLY A 55 1.81 -5.99 -0.89
N ARG A 56 2.24 -7.14 -0.35
CA ARG A 56 3.65 -7.48 -0.13
C ARG A 56 4.43 -7.52 -1.44
N VAL A 57 3.91 -8.20 -2.46
CA VAL A 57 4.57 -8.32 -3.77
C VAL A 57 4.71 -6.95 -4.44
N LEU A 58 3.65 -6.13 -4.43
CA LEU A 58 3.70 -4.81 -5.05
C LEU A 58 4.63 -3.85 -4.31
N THR A 59 4.69 -3.90 -2.97
CA THR A 59 5.68 -3.13 -2.20
C THR A 59 7.11 -3.56 -2.55
N ALA A 60 7.37 -4.85 -2.69
CA ALA A 60 8.69 -5.35 -3.10
C ALA A 60 9.07 -4.91 -4.52
N LEU A 61 8.11 -4.94 -5.45
CA LEU A 61 8.29 -4.49 -6.83
C LEU A 61 8.59 -2.98 -6.89
N SER A 62 7.85 -2.15 -6.16
CA SER A 62 8.15 -0.72 -6.08
C SER A 62 9.54 -0.47 -5.50
N ARG A 63 9.92 -1.17 -4.42
CA ARG A 63 11.27 -1.07 -3.84
C ARG A 63 12.36 -1.44 -4.83
N PHE A 64 12.15 -2.48 -5.64
CA PHE A 64 13.07 -2.86 -6.71
C PHE A 64 13.24 -1.73 -7.72
N TRP A 65 12.15 -1.16 -8.22
CA TRP A 65 12.22 -0.09 -9.22
C TRP A 65 12.80 1.21 -8.67
N PHE A 66 12.47 1.59 -7.43
CA PHE A 66 13.10 2.74 -6.78
C PHE A 66 14.62 2.56 -6.67
N ARG A 67 15.10 1.36 -6.33
CA ARG A 67 16.55 1.06 -6.33
C ARG A 67 17.14 1.10 -7.74
N ARG A 68 16.44 0.52 -8.73
CA ARG A 68 16.92 0.43 -10.11
C ARG A 68 17.09 1.79 -10.78
N PHE A 69 16.31 2.78 -10.35
CA PHE A 69 16.30 4.14 -10.90
C PHE A 69 16.84 5.20 -9.93
N ALA A 70 17.49 4.81 -8.84
CA ALA A 70 18.01 5.74 -7.83
C ALA A 70 19.04 6.74 -8.39
N GLU A 71 19.72 6.39 -9.49
CA GLU A 71 20.74 7.22 -10.15
C GLU A 71 20.20 8.01 -11.36
N ILE A 72 18.91 7.89 -11.69
CA ILE A 72 18.30 8.62 -12.82
C ILE A 72 17.70 9.96 -12.37
N VAL A 73 17.37 10.08 -11.08
CA VAL A 73 16.67 11.22 -10.48
C VAL A 73 17.57 11.93 -9.48
#